data_AF-A0A9X9T7M2-F1
#
_entry.id   AF-A0A9X9T7M2-F1
#
_cell.length_a   1.000
_cell.length_b   1.000
_cell.length_c   1.000
_cell.angle_alpha   90.00
_cell.angle_beta   90.00
_cell.angle_gamma   90.00
#
_symmetry.space_group_name_H-M   'P 1'
#
loop_
_entity.id
_entity.type
_entity.pdbx_description
1 polymer ?
#
loop_
_entity_poly.entity_id
_entity_poly.type
_entity_poly.pdbx_seq_one_letter_code
_entity_poly.pdbx_strand_id
1 'polypeptide(L)'
;MKQKAGLAWECSVPFVRYIEDTGITCELITPQMMGAPYYRGNMVSLIIPTGFGNPAYSGLLPALRASSGRINKFLKKGGRVIVFGAMSTEHDRYDWLPVPVTYVSEYFASPVTVDEQNPLATILEDFDTSEIDCDGYIQDPEGEVLAQTDDGKAIMVAYPVGKGTLIVTTIHEYPSRGFLRHICTCESETLF
;
A
#
# COMPACT_ATOMS: atom_id res chain seq x y z
N MET A 1 16.16 15.27 -4.31
CA MET A 1 15.03 14.30 -4.31
C MET A 1 13.87 14.85 -3.50
N LYS A 2 12.63 14.58 -3.94
CA LYS A 2 11.38 14.89 -3.25
C LYS A 2 10.99 13.73 -2.33
N GLN A 3 10.45 14.04 -1.14
CA GLN A 3 10.08 13.05 -0.13
C GLN A 3 8.67 13.38 0.39
N LYS A 4 7.64 12.82 -0.26
CA LYS A 4 6.26 13.14 0.08
C LYS A 4 5.32 11.96 -0.13
N ALA A 5 4.56 11.64 0.91
CA ALA A 5 3.54 10.60 0.91
C ALA A 5 2.15 11.21 1.15
N GLY A 6 1.14 10.67 0.49
CA GLY A 6 -0.25 10.78 0.91
C GLY A 6 -0.64 9.55 1.73
N LEU A 7 -1.22 9.73 2.91
CA LEU A 7 -1.83 8.65 3.68
C LEU A 7 -3.35 8.75 3.52
N ALA A 8 -3.97 7.82 2.82
CA ALA A 8 -5.41 7.79 2.65
C ALA A 8 -6.06 7.19 3.89
N TRP A 9 -6.60 8.01 4.78
CA TRP A 9 -7.26 7.55 6.00
C TRP A 9 -8.22 8.59 6.59
N GLU A 10 -9.11 8.17 7.48
CA GLU A 10 -10.15 9.04 8.04
C GLU A 10 -9.62 10.03 9.07
N CYS A 11 -8.61 9.64 9.84
CA CYS A 11 -8.05 10.44 10.92
C CYS A 11 -6.53 10.31 10.98
N SER A 12 -5.89 11.28 11.63
CA SER A 12 -4.47 11.17 11.95
C SER A 12 -4.28 9.99 12.90
N VAL A 13 -3.59 8.98 12.40
CA VAL A 13 -3.15 7.82 13.17
C VAL A 13 -1.66 7.95 13.49
N PRO A 14 -1.13 7.19 14.47
CA PRO A 14 0.32 7.12 14.74
C PRO A 14 1.17 6.90 13.48
N PHE A 15 0.59 6.32 12.42
CA PHE A 15 1.25 6.11 11.14
C PHE A 15 1.72 7.40 10.45
N VAL A 16 0.97 8.50 10.51
CA VAL A 16 1.41 9.79 9.93
C VAL A 16 2.74 10.21 10.58
N ARG A 17 2.76 10.18 11.92
CA ARG A 17 3.96 10.53 12.69
C ARG A 17 5.12 9.56 12.43
N TYR A 18 4.83 8.27 12.33
CA TYR A 18 5.83 7.27 11.98
C TYR A 18 6.48 7.54 10.62
N ILE A 19 5.69 7.94 9.61
CA ILE A 19 6.20 8.36 8.29
C ILE A 19 7.05 9.63 8.43
N GLU A 20 6.56 10.64 9.16
CA GLU A 20 7.27 11.91 9.36
C GLU A 20 8.60 11.76 10.11
N ASP A 21 8.68 10.84 11.06
CA ASP A 21 9.91 10.51 11.81
C ASP A 21 11.02 9.94 10.90
N THR A 22 10.70 9.54 9.66
CA THR A 22 11.69 9.15 8.64
C THR A 22 12.17 10.30 7.75
N GLY A 23 11.67 11.52 7.97
CA GLY A 23 11.97 12.72 7.18
C GLY A 23 11.07 12.92 5.96
N ILE A 24 10.02 12.10 5.79
CA ILE A 24 9.07 12.18 4.69
C ILE A 24 7.92 13.11 5.08
N THR A 25 7.57 14.08 4.24
CA THR A 25 6.35 14.87 4.45
C THR A 25 5.13 13.98 4.22
N CYS A 26 4.24 13.86 5.20
CA CYS A 26 3.03 13.05 5.08
C CYS A 26 1.78 13.92 5.07
N GLU A 27 0.98 13.82 4.01
CA GLU A 27 -0.32 14.49 3.90
C GLU A 27 -1.43 13.48 4.20
N LEU A 28 -2.26 13.75 5.21
CA LEU A 28 -3.47 12.97 5.46
C LEU A 28 -4.53 13.30 4.39
N ILE A 29 -4.94 12.29 3.63
CA ILE A 29 -5.95 12.40 2.58
C ILE A 29 -7.21 11.69 3.07
N THR A 30 -8.16 12.46 3.56
CA THR A 30 -9.44 11.92 4.04
C THR A 30 -10.30 11.37 2.90
N PRO A 31 -11.24 10.45 3.15
CA PRO A 31 -12.18 10.00 2.12
C PRO A 31 -12.93 11.15 1.44
N GLN A 32 -13.25 12.22 2.16
CA GLN A 32 -13.91 13.42 1.63
C GLN A 32 -13.00 14.16 0.64
N MET A 33 -11.71 14.31 0.97
CA MET A 33 -10.72 14.88 0.05
C MET A 33 -10.50 13.99 -1.17
N MET A 34 -10.33 12.68 -0.95
CA MET A 34 -10.12 11.69 -2.00
C MET A 34 -11.32 11.57 -2.94
N GLY A 35 -12.55 11.74 -2.44
CA GLY A 35 -13.76 11.79 -3.26
C GLY A 35 -13.98 13.12 -3.97
N ALA A 36 -13.36 14.21 -3.51
CA ALA A 36 -13.60 15.53 -4.06
C ALA A 36 -12.98 15.68 -5.47
N PRO A 37 -13.75 16.14 -6.48
CA PRO A 37 -13.28 16.25 -7.86
C PRO A 37 -12.19 17.33 -8.05
N TYR A 38 -12.12 18.28 -7.13
CA TYR A 38 -11.16 19.39 -7.14
C TYR A 38 -9.93 19.14 -6.27
N TYR A 39 -9.86 18.06 -5.50
CA TYR A 39 -8.65 17.73 -4.76
C TYR A 39 -7.49 17.42 -5.71
N ARG A 40 -6.35 18.09 -5.47
CA ARG A 40 -5.12 18.04 -6.27
C ARG A 40 -3.93 17.98 -5.33
N GLY A 41 -3.56 16.76 -4.94
CA GLY A 41 -2.32 16.51 -4.18
C GLY A 41 -1.16 16.24 -5.13
N ASN A 42 -0.01 16.85 -4.88
CA ASN A 42 1.26 16.39 -5.45
C ASN A 42 1.96 15.54 -4.39
N MET A 43 2.34 14.31 -4.75
CA MET A 43 3.02 13.38 -3.86
C MET A 43 3.85 12.38 -4.67
N VAL A 44 4.80 11.71 -4.02
CA VAL A 44 5.55 10.60 -4.63
C VAL A 44 4.76 9.29 -4.51
N SER A 45 4.22 9.04 -3.32
CA SER A 45 3.50 7.82 -2.99
C SER A 45 2.14 8.10 -2.37
N LEU A 46 1.22 7.14 -2.54
CA LEU A 46 -0.04 7.04 -1.83
C LEU A 46 -0.06 5.74 -1.03
N ILE A 47 -0.36 5.83 0.25
CA ILE A 47 -0.40 4.72 1.20
C ILE A 47 -1.84 4.48 1.61
N ILE A 48 -2.35 3.26 1.41
CA ILE A 48 -3.68 2.80 1.82
C ILE A 48 -3.50 1.80 2.96
N PRO A 49 -3.78 2.19 4.22
CA PRO A 49 -3.56 1.34 5.40
C PRO A 49 -4.45 0.09 5.45
N THR A 50 -4.06 -0.83 6.33
CA THR A 50 -4.82 -2.04 6.65
C THR A 50 -6.24 -1.68 7.10
N GLY A 51 -7.21 -2.51 6.72
CA GLY A 51 -8.61 -2.35 7.10
C GLY A 51 -9.41 -1.41 6.21
N PHE A 52 -8.83 -0.88 5.13
CA PHE A 52 -9.51 0.05 4.21
C PHE A 52 -10.82 -0.50 3.61
N GLY A 53 -10.91 -1.83 3.46
CA GLY A 53 -12.04 -2.53 2.86
C GLY A 53 -13.10 -2.99 3.84
N ASN A 54 -12.84 -2.86 5.14
CA ASN A 54 -13.73 -3.30 6.21
C ASN A 54 -14.52 -2.11 6.79
N PRO A 55 -15.86 -2.08 6.61
CA PRO A 55 -16.68 -0.95 7.06
C PRO A 55 -16.77 -0.80 8.58
N ALA A 56 -16.34 -1.79 9.37
CA ALA A 56 -16.23 -1.66 10.82
C ALA A 56 -15.01 -0.80 11.24
N TYR A 57 -14.01 -0.65 10.35
CA TYR A 57 -12.78 0.09 10.61
C TYR A 57 -12.67 1.40 9.82
N SER A 58 -13.24 1.47 8.62
CA SER A 58 -13.02 2.60 7.72
C SER A 58 -14.14 2.80 6.70
N GLY A 59 -14.49 4.06 6.42
CA GLY A 59 -15.31 4.50 5.29
C GLY A 59 -14.52 4.81 4.01
N LEU A 60 -13.27 4.33 3.87
CA LEU A 60 -12.38 4.71 2.77
C LEU A 60 -12.72 4.04 1.42
N LEU A 61 -13.20 2.79 1.41
CA LEU A 61 -13.45 2.02 0.17
C LEU A 61 -14.33 2.74 -0.87
N PRO A 62 -15.47 3.38 -0.51
CA PRO A 62 -16.26 4.16 -1.48
C PRO A 62 -15.46 5.29 -2.14
N ALA A 63 -14.59 5.97 -1.40
CA ALA A 63 -13.75 7.04 -1.94
C ALA A 63 -12.65 6.50 -2.86
N LEU A 64 -12.07 5.34 -2.56
CA LEU A 64 -11.12 4.64 -3.43
C LEU A 64 -11.78 4.27 -4.76
N ARG A 65 -12.99 3.69 -4.72
CA ARG A 65 -13.77 3.37 -5.94
C ARG A 65 -14.08 4.61 -6.77
N ALA A 66 -14.55 5.68 -6.13
CA ALA A 66 -14.85 6.96 -6.80
C ALA A 66 -13.60 7.63 -7.40
N SER A 67 -12.41 7.36 -6.84
CA SER A 67 -11.13 7.94 -7.27
C SER A 67 -10.26 6.98 -8.10
N SER A 68 -10.73 5.76 -8.38
CA SER A 68 -10.01 4.72 -9.15
C SER A 68 -9.39 5.24 -10.44
N GLY A 69 -10.12 6.05 -11.21
CA GLY A 69 -9.61 6.68 -12.44
C GLY A 69 -8.47 7.68 -12.21
N ARG A 70 -8.43 8.36 -11.06
CA ARG A 70 -7.30 9.23 -10.67
C ARG A 70 -6.12 8.41 -10.19
N ILE A 71 -6.35 7.40 -9.35
CA ILE A 71 -5.31 6.48 -8.88
C ILE A 71 -4.59 5.82 -10.07
N ASN A 72 -5.34 5.34 -11.07
CA ASN A 72 -4.76 4.79 -12.30
C ASN A 72 -3.92 5.83 -13.08
N LYS A 73 -4.38 7.09 -13.16
CA LYS A 73 -3.60 8.17 -13.80
C LYS A 73 -2.33 8.51 -13.02
N PHE A 74 -2.41 8.53 -11.68
CA PHE A 74 -1.29 8.77 -10.78
C PHE A 74 -0.21 7.70 -10.99
N LEU A 75 -0.59 6.42 -10.93
CA LEU A 75 0.28 5.27 -11.24
C LEU A 75 0.91 5.41 -12.62
N LYS A 76 0.09 5.59 -13.68
CA LYS A 76 0.60 5.70 -15.06
C LYS A 76 1.62 6.84 -15.26
N LYS A 77 1.55 7.90 -14.45
CA LYS A 77 2.46 9.05 -14.52
C LYS A 77 3.74 8.89 -13.70
N GLY A 78 3.88 7.84 -12.89
CA GLY A 78 5.08 7.58 -12.09
C GLY A 78 4.83 7.64 -10.57
N GLY A 79 3.60 7.87 -10.15
CA GLY A 79 3.21 7.75 -8.75
C GLY A 79 3.29 6.30 -8.28
N ARG A 80 3.53 6.12 -6.98
CA ARG A 80 3.62 4.79 -6.35
C ARG A 80 2.45 4.58 -5.39
N VAL A 81 1.80 3.43 -5.42
CA VAL A 81 0.70 3.13 -4.50
C VAL A 81 1.06 1.90 -3.70
N ILE A 82 0.95 1.96 -2.39
CA ILE A 82 1.01 0.79 -1.51
C ILE A 82 -0.34 0.58 -0.86
N VAL A 83 -0.85 -0.64 -0.93
CA VAL A 83 -2.15 -1.05 -0.40
C VAL A 83 -1.92 -2.21 0.55
N PHE A 84 -2.29 -2.00 1.81
CA PHE A 84 -2.27 -3.03 2.83
C PHE A 84 -3.54 -3.90 2.78
N GLY A 85 -3.65 -4.90 3.66
CA GLY A 85 -4.76 -5.84 3.69
C GLY A 85 -6.13 -5.19 3.93
N ALA A 86 -7.16 -5.68 3.24
CA ALA A 86 -8.51 -5.14 3.36
C ALA A 86 -9.19 -5.48 4.70
N MET A 87 -8.72 -6.50 5.42
CA MET A 87 -9.35 -7.09 6.61
C MET A 87 -10.84 -7.45 6.38
N SER A 88 -11.17 -7.96 5.21
CA SER A 88 -12.55 -8.26 4.81
C SER A 88 -12.58 -9.54 4.00
N THR A 89 -13.56 -10.40 4.27
CA THR A 89 -13.81 -11.66 3.54
C THR A 89 -14.49 -11.45 2.20
N GLU A 90 -15.01 -10.25 1.93
CA GLU A 90 -15.63 -9.90 0.65
C GLU A 90 -14.58 -9.84 -0.49
N HIS A 91 -14.94 -10.33 -1.68
CA HIS A 91 -14.01 -10.46 -2.81
C HIS A 91 -13.83 -9.17 -3.63
N ASP A 92 -14.75 -8.21 -3.53
CA ASP A 92 -14.77 -6.98 -4.34
C ASP A 92 -13.95 -5.83 -3.75
N ARG A 93 -13.17 -6.06 -2.69
CA ARG A 93 -12.49 -4.98 -1.95
C ARG A 93 -11.38 -4.28 -2.74
N TYR A 94 -10.84 -4.95 -3.76
CA TYR A 94 -9.74 -4.45 -4.59
C TYR A 94 -10.20 -4.05 -6.01
N ASP A 95 -11.51 -4.01 -6.28
CA ASP A 95 -12.11 -3.70 -7.60
C ASP A 95 -11.83 -2.29 -8.14
N TRP A 96 -11.27 -1.41 -7.32
CA TRP A 96 -10.87 -0.05 -7.67
C TRP A 96 -9.44 0.04 -8.21
N LEU A 97 -8.66 -1.03 -8.12
CA LEU A 97 -7.29 -1.09 -8.65
C LEU A 97 -7.28 -1.31 -10.18
N PRO A 98 -6.22 -0.88 -10.87
CA PRO A 98 -6.09 -1.07 -12.31
C PRO A 98 -5.63 -2.49 -12.71
N VAL A 99 -5.45 -3.40 -11.74
CA VAL A 99 -5.03 -4.78 -11.92
C VAL A 99 -5.93 -5.70 -11.07
N PRO A 100 -6.18 -6.95 -11.49
CA PRO A 100 -6.92 -7.90 -10.66
C PRO A 100 -6.09 -8.30 -9.43
N VAL A 101 -6.75 -8.36 -8.27
CA VAL A 101 -6.17 -8.81 -7.00
C VAL A 101 -7.19 -9.70 -6.29
N THR A 102 -6.83 -10.96 -6.07
CA THR A 102 -7.64 -11.92 -5.31
C THR A 102 -7.08 -12.01 -3.90
N TYR A 103 -7.65 -11.23 -2.97
CA TYR A 103 -7.25 -11.26 -1.56
C TYR A 103 -8.04 -12.33 -0.79
N VAL A 104 -7.34 -13.09 0.03
CA VAL A 104 -7.92 -14.05 0.98
C VAL A 104 -7.65 -13.55 2.39
N SER A 105 -8.72 -13.22 3.11
CA SER A 105 -8.66 -12.75 4.51
C SER A 105 -8.42 -13.94 5.44
N GLU A 106 -7.25 -14.00 6.04
CA GLU A 106 -6.84 -15.04 6.98
C GLU A 106 -5.74 -14.47 7.87
N TYR A 107 -5.99 -14.33 9.16
CA TYR A 107 -4.96 -13.85 10.08
C TYR A 107 -4.02 -15.02 10.45
N PHE A 108 -2.72 -14.84 10.27
CA PHE A 108 -1.71 -15.80 10.65
C PHE A 108 -0.36 -15.13 10.93
N ALA A 109 0.49 -15.82 11.68
CA ALA A 109 1.91 -15.48 11.83
C ALA A 109 2.75 -16.58 11.18
N SER A 110 3.78 -16.20 10.44
CA SER A 110 4.64 -17.16 9.72
C SER A 110 6.05 -16.59 9.51
N PRO A 111 7.07 -17.46 9.41
CA PRO A 111 8.32 -17.07 8.77
C PRO A 111 8.05 -16.58 7.34
N VAL A 112 8.81 -15.58 6.93
CA VAL A 112 8.70 -14.94 5.62
C VAL A 112 10.05 -14.94 4.92
N THR A 113 10.03 -15.33 3.65
CA THR A 113 11.14 -15.12 2.73
C THR A 113 10.86 -13.91 1.85
N VAL A 114 11.83 -13.01 1.76
CA VAL A 114 11.78 -11.81 0.91
C VAL A 114 12.79 -11.91 -0.24
N ASP A 115 12.50 -11.31 -1.38
CA ASP A 115 13.46 -11.22 -2.47
C ASP A 115 14.53 -10.15 -2.18
N GLU A 116 15.64 -10.55 -1.55
CA GLU A 116 16.73 -9.65 -1.16
C GLU A 116 17.34 -8.83 -2.32
N GLN A 117 17.12 -9.23 -3.58
CA GLN A 117 17.62 -8.50 -4.73
C GLN A 117 16.72 -7.32 -5.12
N ASN A 118 15.47 -7.30 -4.65
CA ASN A 118 14.50 -6.27 -4.97
C ASN A 118 14.49 -5.17 -3.88
N PRO A 119 14.75 -3.88 -4.22
CA PRO A 119 14.70 -2.79 -3.24
C PRO A 119 13.35 -2.67 -2.51
N LEU A 120 12.26 -3.17 -3.12
CA LEU A 120 10.93 -3.20 -2.51
C LEU A 120 10.78 -4.30 -1.44
N ALA A 121 11.68 -5.29 -1.40
CA ALA A 121 11.71 -6.33 -0.37
C ALA A 121 12.24 -5.83 0.99
N THR A 122 12.71 -4.58 1.06
CA THR A 122 13.17 -3.94 2.30
C THR A 122 12.05 -3.66 3.30
N ILE A 123 10.79 -3.97 2.98
CA ILE A 123 9.61 -3.69 3.84
C ILE A 123 9.75 -4.24 5.26
N LEU A 124 10.51 -5.33 5.44
CA LEU A 124 10.75 -6.00 6.72
C LEU A 124 12.19 -5.82 7.26
N GLU A 125 13.03 -4.94 6.69
CA GLU A 125 14.45 -4.82 7.08
C GLU A 125 14.68 -4.47 8.56
N ASP A 126 13.70 -3.86 9.22
CA ASP A 126 13.74 -3.46 10.63
C ASP A 126 13.18 -4.56 11.58
N PHE A 127 12.77 -5.72 11.04
CA PHE A 127 11.96 -6.73 11.73
C PHE A 127 12.58 -8.14 11.69
N ASP A 128 12.20 -8.98 12.64
CA ASP A 128 12.57 -10.40 12.67
C ASP A 128 11.64 -11.18 11.73
N THR A 129 12.16 -11.68 10.61
CA THR A 129 11.38 -12.37 9.59
C THR A 129 10.98 -13.81 9.96
N SER A 130 11.34 -14.29 11.16
CA SER A 130 10.95 -15.62 11.62
C SER A 130 9.48 -15.72 12.07
N GLU A 131 8.84 -14.61 12.41
CA GLU A 131 7.44 -14.57 12.85
C GLU A 131 6.81 -13.22 12.47
N ILE A 132 6.27 -13.13 11.25
CA ILE A 132 5.61 -11.93 10.72
C ILE A 132 4.10 -12.12 10.75
N ASP A 133 3.39 -11.16 11.34
CA ASP A 133 1.94 -11.12 11.33
C ASP A 133 1.41 -10.69 9.95
N CYS A 134 0.45 -11.46 9.42
CA CYS A 134 -0.24 -11.18 8.16
C CYS A 134 -1.75 -11.24 8.38
N ASP A 135 -2.50 -10.34 7.73
CA ASP A 135 -3.98 -10.33 7.79
C ASP A 135 -4.65 -11.09 6.63
N GLY A 136 -3.85 -11.69 5.74
CA GLY A 136 -4.31 -12.47 4.60
C GLY A 136 -3.17 -12.83 3.66
N TYR A 137 -3.52 -13.23 2.44
CA TYR A 137 -2.58 -13.44 1.35
C TYR A 137 -3.23 -13.13 -0.01
N ILE A 138 -2.42 -13.02 -1.05
CA ILE A 138 -2.85 -12.79 -2.42
C ILE A 138 -2.83 -14.13 -3.15
N GLN A 139 -4.00 -14.60 -3.59
CA GLN A 139 -4.16 -15.83 -4.33
C GLN A 139 -3.87 -15.60 -5.82
N ASP A 140 -3.09 -16.49 -6.42
CA ASP A 140 -2.75 -16.53 -7.85
C ASP A 140 -2.34 -15.14 -8.42
N PRO A 141 -1.33 -14.47 -7.84
CA PRO A 141 -0.94 -13.13 -8.27
C PRO A 141 -0.39 -13.13 -9.69
N GLU A 142 -0.87 -12.18 -10.52
CA GLU A 142 -0.29 -11.90 -11.84
C GLU A 142 0.97 -11.00 -11.78
N GLY A 143 1.25 -10.43 -10.60
CA GLY A 143 2.38 -9.53 -10.36
C GLY A 143 3.65 -10.27 -9.89
N GLU A 144 4.71 -9.51 -9.66
CA GLU A 144 5.96 -10.00 -9.10
C GLU A 144 5.81 -10.22 -7.59
N VAL A 145 5.96 -11.46 -7.12
CA VAL A 145 5.92 -11.79 -5.69
C VAL A 145 7.24 -11.37 -5.04
N LEU A 146 7.16 -10.41 -4.10
CA LEU A 146 8.31 -9.84 -3.40
C LEU A 146 8.55 -10.49 -2.04
N ALA A 147 7.50 -10.99 -1.42
CA ALA A 147 7.56 -11.71 -0.15
C ALA A 147 6.48 -12.77 -0.10
N GLN A 148 6.85 -13.92 0.47
CA GLN A 148 5.96 -15.06 0.66
C GLN A 148 6.32 -15.81 1.94
N THR A 149 5.34 -16.52 2.47
CA THR A 149 5.54 -17.49 3.55
C THR A 149 6.22 -18.76 3.04
N ASP A 150 6.73 -19.58 3.96
CA ASP A 150 7.37 -20.87 3.63
C ASP A 150 6.42 -21.86 2.94
N ASP A 151 5.11 -21.77 3.20
CA ASP A 151 4.07 -22.58 2.53
C ASP A 151 3.62 -21.98 1.19
N GLY A 152 4.23 -20.90 0.73
CA GLY A 152 4.06 -20.32 -0.60
C GLY A 152 2.90 -19.33 -0.73
N LYS A 153 2.33 -18.83 0.38
CA LYS A 153 1.33 -17.76 0.32
C LYS A 153 2.02 -16.44 -0.01
N ALA A 154 1.63 -15.80 -1.11
CA ALA A 154 2.15 -14.50 -1.49
C ALA A 154 1.56 -13.41 -0.57
N ILE A 155 2.43 -12.70 0.16
CA ILE A 155 2.01 -11.66 1.12
C ILE A 155 2.44 -10.26 0.70
N MET A 156 3.31 -10.14 -0.31
CA MET A 156 3.64 -8.86 -0.93
C MET A 156 3.88 -9.06 -2.42
N VAL A 157 3.18 -8.28 -3.25
CA VAL A 157 3.23 -8.38 -4.70
C VAL A 157 3.33 -6.99 -5.33
N ALA A 158 4.22 -6.84 -6.30
CA ALA A 158 4.39 -5.63 -7.08
C ALA A 158 3.81 -5.76 -8.49
N TYR A 159 3.15 -4.70 -8.95
CA TYR A 159 2.55 -4.57 -10.26
C TYR A 159 3.05 -3.28 -10.93
N PRO A 160 3.82 -3.38 -12.03
CA PRO A 160 4.15 -2.22 -12.85
C PRO A 160 2.89 -1.66 -13.52
N VAL A 161 2.63 -0.36 -13.37
CA VAL A 161 1.47 0.30 -14.00
C VAL A 161 1.92 1.59 -14.67
N GLY A 162 2.12 1.54 -15.99
CA GLY A 162 2.70 2.64 -16.75
C GLY A 162 4.12 2.96 -16.26
N LYS A 163 4.35 4.19 -15.76
CA LYS A 163 5.64 4.60 -15.19
C LYS A 163 5.76 4.37 -13.68
N GLY A 164 4.67 3.99 -13.02
CA GLY A 164 4.59 3.82 -11.58
C GLY A 164 4.51 2.36 -11.16
N THR A 165 4.38 2.16 -9.87
CA THR A 165 4.35 0.84 -9.24
C THR A 165 3.21 0.79 -8.23
N LEU A 166 2.39 -0.25 -8.33
CA LEU A 166 1.43 -0.63 -7.31
C LEU A 166 2.04 -1.78 -6.50
N ILE A 167 1.95 -1.69 -5.18
CA ILE A 167 2.37 -2.72 -4.25
C ILE A 167 1.14 -3.09 -3.43
N VAL A 168 0.83 -4.38 -3.38
CA VAL A 168 -0.19 -4.93 -2.49
C VAL A 168 0.50 -5.79 -1.46
N THR A 169 0.24 -5.55 -0.18
CA THR A 169 0.80 -6.31 0.92
C THR A 169 -0.26 -6.69 1.93
N THR A 170 -0.11 -7.85 2.55
CA THR A 170 -0.96 -8.34 3.64
C THR A 170 -0.22 -8.41 4.98
N ILE A 171 1.04 -7.96 5.01
CA ILE A 171 1.84 -7.79 6.22
C ILE A 171 1.11 -6.82 7.16
N HIS A 172 0.88 -7.26 8.39
CA HIS A 172 0.13 -6.54 9.43
C HIS A 172 1.05 -5.73 10.36
N GLU A 173 2.22 -5.35 9.86
CA GLU A 173 3.22 -4.56 10.57
C GLU A 173 3.41 -3.20 9.89
N TYR A 174 4.00 -2.24 10.61
CA TYR A 174 4.45 -1.03 9.93
C TYR A 174 5.60 -1.37 8.98
N PRO A 175 5.64 -0.75 7.78
CA PRO A 175 6.77 -0.95 6.89
C PRO A 175 8.04 -0.39 7.54
N SER A 176 9.18 -0.99 7.25
CA SER A 176 10.47 -0.48 7.70
C SER A 176 10.72 0.96 7.26
N ARG A 177 11.63 1.64 7.97
CA ARG A 177 11.97 3.03 7.66
C ARG A 177 12.68 3.18 6.32
N GLY A 178 13.56 2.25 5.93
CA GLY A 178 14.24 2.30 4.63
C GLY A 178 13.30 2.01 3.48
N PHE A 179 12.34 1.10 3.65
CA PHE A 179 11.29 0.91 2.66
C PHE A 179 10.48 2.18 2.45
N LEU A 180 10.04 2.84 3.54
CA LEU A 180 9.32 4.11 3.45
C LEU A 180 10.15 5.18 2.73
N ARG A 181 11.43 5.32 3.08
CA ARG A 181 12.34 6.23 2.38
C ARG A 181 12.44 5.89 0.91
N HIS A 182 12.56 4.62 0.55
CA HIS A 182 12.66 4.20 -0.85
C HIS A 182 11.38 4.52 -1.63
N ILE A 183 10.21 4.09 -1.14
CA ILE A 183 8.95 4.20 -1.87
C ILE A 183 8.44 5.65 -1.95
N CYS A 184 8.73 6.47 -0.95
CA CYS A 184 8.26 7.86 -0.88
C CYS A 184 9.27 8.89 -1.41
N THR A 185 10.44 8.44 -1.91
CA THR A 185 11.47 9.33 -2.47
C THR A 185 11.59 9.18 -3.98
N CYS A 186 11.54 10.29 -4.72
CA CYS A 186 11.71 10.33 -6.18
C CYS A 186 12.27 11.70 -6.63
N GLU A 187 12.71 11.82 -7.88
CA GLU A 187 13.16 13.11 -8.45
C GLU A 187 12.02 14.12 -8.62
N SER A 188 10.78 13.64 -8.78
CA SER A 188 9.60 14.49 -8.98
C SER A 188 8.38 13.96 -8.23
N GLU A 189 7.48 14.87 -7.89
CA GLU A 189 6.14 14.54 -7.38
C GLU A 189 5.19 14.31 -8.56
N THR A 190 4.22 13.43 -8.37
CA THR A 190 3.15 13.17 -9.34
C THR A 190 1.85 13.77 -8.84
N LEU A 191 1.11 14.41 -9.75
CA LEU A 191 -0.22 14.92 -9.47
C LEU A 191 -1.23 13.77 -9.35
N PHE A 192 -1.94 13.73 -8.23
CA PHE A 192 -3.09 12.87 -7.96
C PHE A 192 -4.38 13.40 -8.64
#